data_AF-A0AAD1SNR4-F1
#
_entry.id   AF-A0AAD1SNR4-F1
#
_cell.length_a   1.000
_cell.length_b   1.000
_cell.length_c   1.000
_cell.angle_alpha   90.00
_cell.angle_beta   90.00
_cell.angle_gamma   90.00
#
_symmetry.space_group_name_H-M   'P 1'
#
loop_
_entity.id
_entity.type
_entity.pdbx_description
1 polymer ?
#
loop_
_entity_poly.entity_id
_entity_poly.type
_entity_poly.pdbx_seq_one_letter_code
_entity_poly.pdbx_strand_id
1 'polypeptide(L)' 'MEFLKNEDDKAVWENVECNRHMLSRYINPAKITPYLRQCKVIDEQDEEEVLNSLLFISRTTRS' A
#
# COMPACT_ATOMS: atom_id res chain seq x y z
N MET A 1 -24.13 -9.76 -8.65
CA MET A 1 -23.93 -8.83 -7.51
C MET A 1 -22.46 -8.68 -7.14
N GLU A 2 -21.62 -9.70 -7.25
CA GLU A 2 -20.16 -9.59 -7.00
C GLU A 2 -19.43 -8.62 -7.95
N PHE A 3 -19.83 -8.56 -9.22
CA PHE A 3 -19.19 -7.71 -10.24
C PHE A 3 -19.28 -6.20 -9.95
N LEU A 4 -20.39 -5.72 -9.41
CA LEU A 4 -20.57 -4.28 -9.10
C LEU A 4 -19.67 -3.84 -7.94
N LYS A 5 -19.50 -4.70 -6.94
CA LYS A 5 -18.59 -4.45 -5.82
C LYS A 5 -17.14 -4.30 -6.29
N ASN A 6 -16.74 -5.12 -7.27
CA ASN A 6 -15.40 -5.06 -7.86
C ASN A 6 -15.18 -3.79 -8.71
N GLU A 7 -16.22 -3.26 -9.37
CA GLU A 7 -16.12 -2.00 -10.12
C GLU A 7 -15.99 -0.79 -9.19
N ASP A 8 -16.75 -0.78 -8.09
CA ASP A 8 -16.62 0.25 -7.05
C ASP A 8 -15.23 0.21 -6.39
N ASP A 9 -14.74 -0.99 -6.05
CA ASP A 9 -13.39 -1.17 -5.49
C ASP A 9 -12.32 -0.68 -6.48
N LYS A 10 -12.48 -0.96 -7.78
CA LYS A 10 -11.57 -0.48 -8.82
C LYS A 10 -11.57 1.04 -8.94
N ALA A 11 -12.73 1.68 -8.91
CA ALA A 11 -12.84 3.14 -8.96
C ALA A 11 -12.19 3.81 -7.74
N VAL A 12 -12.32 3.19 -6.55
CA VAL A 12 -11.66 3.65 -5.33
C VAL A 12 -10.13 3.54 -5.47
N TRP A 13 -9.63 2.43 -5.97
CA TRP A 13 -8.19 2.25 -6.22
C TRP A 13 -7.64 3.20 -7.29
N GLU A 14 -8.41 3.50 -8.34
CA GLU A 14 -8.04 4.47 -9.36
C GLU A 14 -7.88 5.88 -8.77
N ASN A 15 -8.81 6.30 -7.89
CA ASN A 15 -8.68 7.57 -7.17
C ASN A 15 -7.45 7.61 -6.25
N VAL A 16 -7.12 6.49 -5.58
CA VAL A 16 -5.89 6.37 -4.77
C VAL A 16 -4.66 6.57 -5.65
N GLU A 17 -4.61 5.93 -6.82
CA GLU A 17 -3.49 6.05 -7.75
C GLU A 17 -3.36 7.47 -8.32
N CYS A 18 -4.47 8.13 -8.67
CA CYS A 18 -4.46 9.53 -9.10
C CYS A 18 -3.86 10.47 -8.04
N ASN A 19 -3.99 10.14 -6.75
CA ASN A 19 -3.47 10.93 -5.64
C ASN A 19 -2.14 10.39 -5.08
N ARG A 20 -1.53 9.38 -5.72
CA ARG A 20 -0.35 8.66 -5.22
C ARG A 20 0.79 9.57 -4.75
N HIS A 21 1.11 10.62 -5.52
CA HIS A 21 2.18 11.56 -5.18
C HIS A 21 1.92 12.29 -3.85
N MET A 22 0.67 12.69 -3.59
CA MET A 22 0.30 13.32 -2.33
C MET A 22 0.31 12.29 -1.20
N LEU A 23 -0.29 11.13 -1.42
CA LEU A 23 -0.40 10.08 -0.41
C LEU A 23 0.99 9.59 0.04
N SER A 24 1.92 9.33 -0.88
CA SER A 24 3.28 8.87 -0.54
C SER A 24 4.10 9.92 0.21
N ARG A 25 3.80 11.21 0.03
CA ARG A 25 4.51 12.31 0.72
C ARG A 25 4.02 12.54 2.15
N TYR A 26 2.71 12.36 2.38
CA TYR A 26 2.09 12.74 3.66
C TYR A 26 1.69 11.55 4.54
N ILE A 27 1.57 10.34 4.00
CA ILE A 27 1.27 9.14 4.76
C ILE A 27 2.57 8.50 5.22
N ASN A 28 2.69 8.27 6.53
CA ASN A 28 3.76 7.46 7.08
C ASN A 28 3.32 5.98 7.10
N PRO A 29 3.96 5.10 6.31
CA PRO A 29 3.59 3.68 6.26
C PRO A 29 3.63 3.02 7.65
N ALA A 30 4.61 3.36 8.50
CA ALA A 30 4.74 2.77 9.84
C ALA A 30 3.58 3.08 10.78
N LYS A 31 2.77 4.10 10.48
CA LYS A 31 1.58 4.42 11.27
C LYS A 31 0.34 3.65 10.82
N ILE A 32 0.26 3.29 9.54
CA ILE A 32 -0.93 2.67 8.95
C ILE A 32 -0.80 1.14 8.83
N THR A 33 0.40 0.61 8.64
CA THR A 33 0.64 -0.84 8.49
C THR A 33 0.15 -1.69 9.68
N PRO A 34 0.31 -1.28 10.97
CA PRO A 34 -0.19 -2.12 12.07
C PRO A 34 -1.72 -2.22 12.05
N TYR A 35 -2.40 -1.15 11.60
CA TYR A 35 -3.85 -1.13 11.48
C TYR A 35 -4.33 -2.01 10.32
N LEU A 36 -3.64 -1.96 9.18
CA LEU A 36 -3.94 -2.84 8.04
C LEU A 36 -3.77 -4.33 8.41
N ARG A 37 -2.75 -4.66 9.21
CA ARG A 37 -2.57 -6.03 9.73
C ARG A 37 -3.71 -6.44 10.66
N GLN A 38 -4.19 -5.55 11.53
CA GLN A 38 -5.38 -5.82 12.38
C GLN A 38 -6.65 -6.06 11.55
N CYS A 39 -6.78 -5.35 10.43
CA CYS A 39 -7.85 -5.57 9.46
C CYS A 39 -7.70 -6.87 8.64
N LYS A 40 -6.58 -7.60 8.79
CA LYS A 40 -6.25 -8.81 8.03
C LYS A 40 -6.19 -8.59 6.52
N VAL A 41 -5.83 -7.39 6.09
CA VAL A 41 -5.63 -7.06 4.66
C VAL A 41 -4.17 -7.19 4.23
N ILE A 42 -3.25 -7.21 5.18
CA ILE A 42 -1.83 -7.54 5.03
C ILE A 42 -1.41 -8.44 6.18
N ASP A 43 -0.32 -9.19 6.02
CA ASP A 43 0.24 -10.04 7.07
C ASP A 43 1.46 -9.41 7.78
N GLU A 44 2.10 -10.17 8.67
CA GLU A 44 3.29 -9.72 9.41
C GLU A 44 4.52 -9.55 8.50
N GLN A 45 4.62 -10.37 7.45
CA GLN A 45 5.72 -10.29 6.49
C GLN A 45 5.60 -9.03 5.62
N ASP A 46 4.39 -8.71 5.16
CA ASP A 46 4.10 -7.48 4.42
C ASP A 46 4.44 -6.23 5.26
N GLU A 47 4.06 -6.23 6.54
CA GLU A 47 4.38 -5.13 7.46
C GLU A 47 5.90 -4.97 7.63
N GLU A 48 6.63 -6.07 7.80
CA GLU A 48 8.08 -6.06 7.91
C GLU A 48 8.77 -5.52 6.64
N GLU A 49 8.31 -5.92 5.45
CA GLU A 49 8.85 -5.45 4.17
C GLU A 49 8.65 -3.94 4.00
N VAL A 50 7.45 -3.44 4.32
CA VAL A 50 7.13 -2.01 4.20
C VAL A 50 7.97 -1.16 5.16
N LEU A 51 8.16 -1.62 6.40
CA LEU A 51 8.95 -0.93 7.42
C LEU A 51 10.44 -0.92 7.10
N ASN A 52 10.95 -2.02 6.52
CA ASN A 52 12.36 -2.19 6.19
C ASN A 52 12.71 -1.81 4.75
N SER A 53 11.80 -1.22 3.98
CA SER A 53 12.00 -0.96 2.54
C SER A 53 13.24 -0.11 2.22
N LEU A 54 13.70 0.74 3.15
CA LEU A 54 14.97 1.49 3.01
C LEU A 54 16.21 0.58 2.88
N LEU A 55 16.17 -0.64 3.45
CA LEU A 55 17.23 -1.63 3.32
C LEU A 55 17.21 -2.34 1.95
N PHE A 56 16.10 -2.25 1.22
CA PHE A 56 15.87 -2.90 -0.08
C PHE A 56 16.18 -2.01 -1.29
N ILE A 57 16.50 -0.72 -1.08
CA ILE A 57 16.86 0.25 -2.15
C ILE A 57 18.13 -0.16 -2.91
N SER A 58 18.91 -1.14 -2.43
CA SER A 58 20.13 -1.61 -3.07
C SER A 58 19.95 -2.55 -4.28
N ARG A 59 18.72 -2.90 -4.70
CA ARG A 59 18.51 -3.84 -5.83
C ARG A 59 17.71 -3.34 -7.04
N THR A 60 17.22 -2.10 -7.05
CA THR A 60 16.37 -1.59 -8.16
C THR A 60 16.86 -0.28 -8.78
N THR A 61 18.19 -0.10 -8.90
CA THR A 61 18.77 0.89 -9.83
C THR A 61 19.97 0.31 -10.57
N ARG A 62 19.72 -0.26 -11.78
CA ARG A 62 20.43 -0.01 -13.05
C ARG A 62 20.16 -1.14 -14.07
N SER A 63 19.21 -0.92 -14.97
CA SER A 63 19.25 -1.38 -16.36
C SER A 63 18.71 -0.28 -17.25
#